data_AF-A0A7C7Q6T1-F1
#
_entry.id   AF-A0A7C7Q6T1-F1
#
_cell.length_a   1.000
_cell.length_b   1.000
_cell.length_c   1.000
_cell.angle_alpha   90.00
_cell.angle_beta   90.00
_cell.angle_gamma   90.00
#
_symmetry.space_group_name_H-M   'P 1'
#
loop_
_entity.id
_entity.type
_entity.pdbx_description
1 polymer ?
#
loop_
_entity_poly.entity_id
_entity_poly.type
_entity_poly.pdbx_seq_one_letter_code
_entity_poly.pdbx_strand_id
1 'polypeptide(L)'
;GISADLYFPGHGAPLADAKAMLVYQIAHRQHREAQVLAALSDGGGYGNYGLLPNGVFCISDQLRVWESDAFSAQTRACDYATQSGPMLVIDGALHPRFLPDSTSRHMRNGVGTSADGSQAFFVISKRSVSFHEFAVLFRDYLGTPNALFLDGKVSRLYAPSIGRSDGGVRLGPMLGVVVD
;
A
#
# COMPACT_ATOMS: atom_id res chain seq x y z
N GLY A 1 -5.50 15.32 -28.58
CA GLY A 1 -5.94 14.05 -27.98
C GLY A 1 -4.77 13.12 -27.93
N ILE A 2 -4.26 12.85 -26.74
CA ILE A 2 -3.26 11.80 -26.51
C ILE A 2 -4.01 10.78 -25.65
N SER A 3 -4.26 9.58 -26.18
CA SER A 3 -4.81 8.47 -25.40
C SER A 3 -3.80 8.15 -24.30
N ALA A 4 -4.27 8.23 -23.05
CA ALA A 4 -3.49 8.08 -21.84
C ALA A 4 -3.57 6.63 -21.31
N ASP A 5 -3.59 5.64 -22.20
CA ASP A 5 -3.95 4.27 -21.84
C ASP A 5 -2.74 3.31 -21.82
N LEU A 6 -1.53 3.83 -21.99
CA LEU A 6 -0.29 3.04 -21.94
C LEU A 6 0.43 3.26 -20.62
N TYR A 7 0.49 2.21 -19.82
CA TYR A 7 1.19 2.15 -18.56
C TYR A 7 2.55 1.47 -18.75
N PHE A 8 3.60 2.03 -18.14
CA PHE A 8 4.96 1.55 -18.34
C PHE A 8 5.48 0.89 -17.06
N PRO A 9 5.60 -0.45 -17.03
CA PRO A 9 6.28 -1.10 -15.92
C PRO A 9 7.77 -0.75 -15.92
N GLY A 10 8.44 -0.95 -14.77
CA GLY A 10 9.88 -0.68 -14.65
C GLY A 10 10.73 -1.52 -15.61
N HIS A 11 10.20 -2.64 -16.12
CA HIS A 11 10.74 -3.44 -17.21
C HIS A 11 9.61 -4.23 -17.89
N GLY A 12 9.81 -4.61 -19.15
CA GLY A 12 8.79 -5.30 -19.96
C GLY A 12 8.01 -4.39 -20.90
N ALA A 13 7.05 -4.96 -21.62
CA ALA A 13 6.24 -4.23 -22.58
C ALA A 13 5.26 -3.27 -21.88
N PRO A 14 4.91 -2.13 -22.50
CA PRO A 14 3.83 -1.26 -22.02
C PRO A 14 2.51 -2.02 -21.92
N LEU A 15 1.72 -1.74 -20.89
CA LEU A 15 0.45 -2.38 -20.60
C LEU A 15 -0.71 -1.43 -20.89
N ALA A 16 -1.81 -1.98 -21.40
CA ALA A 16 -2.91 -1.20 -21.98
C ALA A 16 -3.99 -0.80 -20.95
N ASP A 17 -3.92 -1.29 -19.72
CA ASP A 17 -4.90 -0.98 -18.68
C ASP A 17 -4.32 -1.15 -17.27
N ALA A 18 -5.00 -0.52 -16.29
CA ALA A 18 -4.59 -0.52 -14.89
C ALA A 18 -4.63 -1.91 -14.24
N LYS A 19 -5.54 -2.80 -14.67
CA LYS A 19 -5.63 -4.17 -14.14
C LYS A 19 -4.41 -4.98 -14.59
N ALA A 20 -4.00 -4.87 -15.86
CA ALA A 20 -2.80 -5.52 -16.37
C ALA A 20 -1.55 -5.04 -15.62
N MET A 21 -1.42 -3.73 -15.37
CA MET A 21 -0.31 -3.19 -14.56
C MET A 21 -0.28 -3.75 -13.15
N LEU A 22 -1.44 -3.87 -12.53
CA LEU A 22 -1.55 -4.38 -11.17
C LEU A 22 -1.18 -5.86 -11.11
N VAL A 23 -1.67 -6.67 -12.05
CA VAL A 23 -1.26 -8.08 -12.19
C VAL A 23 0.26 -8.18 -12.34
N TYR A 24 0.86 -7.33 -13.18
CA TYR A 24 2.32 -7.26 -13.31
C TYR A 24 3.00 -6.88 -11.99
N GLN A 25 2.52 -5.88 -11.26
CA GLN A 25 3.13 -5.43 -10.00
C GLN A 25 3.06 -6.50 -8.90
N ILE A 26 1.93 -7.20 -8.79
CA ILE A 26 1.74 -8.32 -7.86
C ILE A 26 2.73 -9.43 -8.19
N ALA A 27 2.77 -9.88 -9.45
CA ALA A 27 3.69 -10.93 -9.89
C ALA A 27 5.16 -10.54 -9.71
N HIS A 28 5.52 -9.31 -10.07
CA HIS A 28 6.87 -8.79 -9.91
C HIS A 28 7.30 -8.74 -8.44
N ARG A 29 6.39 -8.36 -7.53
CA ARG A 29 6.68 -8.33 -6.09
C ARG A 29 6.85 -9.74 -5.53
N GLN A 30 5.92 -10.66 -5.84
CA GLN A 30 6.02 -12.06 -5.42
C GLN A 30 7.34 -12.69 -5.89
N HIS A 31 7.76 -12.41 -7.13
CA HIS A 31 9.05 -12.88 -7.64
C HIS A 31 10.24 -12.32 -6.86
N ARG A 32 10.23 -11.01 -6.56
CA ARG A 32 11.29 -10.40 -5.73
C ARG A 32 11.35 -10.97 -4.31
N GLU A 33 10.20 -11.23 -3.71
CA GLU A 33 10.13 -11.84 -2.38
C GLU A 33 10.69 -13.27 -2.39
N ALA A 34 10.36 -14.07 -3.40
CA ALA A 34 10.94 -15.41 -3.57
C ALA A 34 12.48 -15.36 -3.68
N GLN A 35 13.02 -14.39 -4.44
CA GLN A 35 14.47 -14.17 -4.53
C GLN A 35 15.09 -13.77 -3.18
N VAL A 36 14.43 -12.89 -2.41
CA VAL A 36 14.89 -12.49 -1.07
C VAL A 36 14.84 -13.64 -0.08
N LEU A 37 13.79 -14.47 -0.09
CA LEU A 37 13.67 -15.65 0.78
C LEU A 37 14.74 -16.70 0.44
N ALA A 38 15.04 -16.90 -0.85
CA ALA A 38 16.15 -17.74 -1.26
C ALA A 38 17.49 -17.19 -0.74
N ALA A 39 17.75 -15.88 -0.93
CA ALA A 39 18.96 -15.24 -0.43
C ALA A 39 19.08 -15.25 1.11
N LEU A 40 17.97 -15.13 1.84
CA LEU A 40 17.90 -15.25 3.31
C LEU A 40 18.25 -16.67 3.78
N SER A 41 17.78 -17.69 3.06
CA SER A 41 18.11 -19.09 3.32
C SER A 41 19.60 -19.37 3.09
N ASP A 42 20.23 -18.60 2.20
CA ASP A 42 21.68 -18.60 1.94
C ASP A 42 22.46 -17.65 2.88
N GLY A 43 21.83 -17.07 3.91
CA GLY A 43 22.47 -16.25 4.96
C GLY A 43 22.40 -14.72 4.76
N GLY A 44 21.67 -14.22 3.77
CA GLY A 44 21.55 -12.78 3.46
C GLY A 44 20.33 -12.10 4.10
N GLY A 45 20.52 -11.39 5.23
CA GLY A 45 19.46 -10.66 5.95
C GLY A 45 19.01 -9.33 5.30
N TYR A 46 17.77 -9.23 4.80
CA TYR A 46 17.21 -7.94 4.33
C TYR A 46 15.77 -7.64 4.76
N GLY A 47 15.63 -6.74 5.75
CA GLY A 47 14.54 -5.74 5.90
C GLY A 47 13.08 -6.21 5.99
N ASN A 48 12.15 -5.24 5.95
CA ASN A 48 10.68 -5.45 6.00
C ASN A 48 10.08 -5.85 4.63
N TYR A 49 10.90 -6.27 3.67
CA TYR A 49 10.48 -6.51 2.27
C TYR A 49 9.72 -7.84 2.06
N GLY A 50 9.38 -8.56 3.13
CA GLY A 50 8.75 -9.89 3.06
C GLY A 50 7.62 -10.14 4.07
N LEU A 51 6.89 -9.09 4.48
CA LEU A 51 5.68 -9.26 5.29
C LEU A 51 4.46 -9.39 4.37
N LEU A 52 4.06 -10.65 4.12
CA LEU A 52 2.81 -11.01 3.46
C LEU A 52 1.69 -11.28 4.48
N PRO A 53 0.42 -11.02 4.12
CA PRO A 53 -0.01 -10.59 2.78
C PRO A 53 0.15 -9.09 2.51
N ASN A 54 0.21 -8.76 1.23
CA ASN A 54 0.20 -7.38 0.74
C ASN A 54 -1.23 -6.99 0.29
N GLY A 55 -1.41 -5.76 -0.16
CA GLY A 55 -2.71 -5.31 -0.63
C GLY A 55 -2.68 -4.38 -1.83
N VAL A 56 -3.89 -4.06 -2.27
CA VAL A 56 -4.21 -3.14 -3.34
C VAL A 56 -5.16 -2.10 -2.79
N PHE A 57 -4.79 -0.82 -2.90
CA PHE A 57 -5.74 0.26 -2.76
C PHE A 57 -6.35 0.55 -4.14
N CYS A 58 -7.65 0.29 -4.26
CA CYS A 58 -8.46 0.42 -5.46
C CYS A 58 -9.39 1.62 -5.33
N ILE A 59 -9.42 2.45 -6.37
CA ILE A 59 -10.32 3.60 -6.51
C ILE A 59 -11.26 3.31 -7.69
N SER A 60 -12.55 3.45 -7.42
CA SER A 60 -13.65 3.32 -8.37
C SER A 60 -14.83 4.16 -7.87
N ASP A 61 -16.07 3.79 -8.20
CA ASP A 61 -17.28 4.23 -7.47
C ASP A 61 -17.20 4.00 -5.95
N GLN A 62 -16.37 3.05 -5.52
CA GLN A 62 -16.00 2.82 -4.12
C GLN A 62 -14.48 2.82 -3.93
N LEU A 63 -14.06 3.26 -2.74
CA LEU A 63 -12.69 3.16 -2.26
C LEU A 63 -12.54 1.85 -1.49
N ARG A 64 -11.61 0.99 -1.91
CA ARG A 64 -11.41 -0.32 -1.27
C ARG A 64 -9.92 -0.63 -1.10
N VAL A 65 -9.54 -1.08 0.09
CA VAL A 65 -8.32 -1.87 0.27
C VAL A 65 -8.67 -3.35 0.19
N TRP A 66 -7.99 -4.06 -0.71
CA TRP A 66 -8.08 -5.51 -0.88
C TRP A 66 -6.75 -6.16 -0.53
N GLU A 67 -6.78 -7.39 -0.03
CA GLU A 67 -5.63 -8.27 -0.11
C GLU A 67 -5.31 -8.56 -1.60
N SER A 68 -4.03 -8.68 -1.95
CA SER A 68 -3.59 -8.77 -3.35
C SER A 68 -4.12 -9.98 -4.13
N ASP A 69 -4.12 -11.17 -3.54
CA ASP A 69 -4.61 -12.39 -4.19
C ASP A 69 -6.14 -12.35 -4.29
N ALA A 70 -6.80 -11.89 -3.22
CA ALA A 70 -8.21 -11.58 -3.25
C ALA A 70 -8.53 -10.61 -4.39
N PHE A 71 -7.82 -9.49 -4.52
CA PHE A 71 -8.01 -8.54 -5.62
C PHE A 71 -7.90 -9.20 -7.00
N SER A 72 -6.88 -10.05 -7.18
CA SER A 72 -6.61 -10.72 -8.45
C SER A 72 -7.73 -11.67 -8.88
N ALA A 73 -8.46 -12.25 -7.92
CA ALA A 73 -9.62 -13.08 -8.17
C ALA A 73 -10.88 -12.28 -8.58
N GLN A 74 -10.87 -10.95 -8.44
CA GLN A 74 -12.05 -10.15 -8.73
C GLN A 74 -12.22 -9.82 -10.22
N THR A 75 -13.49 -9.72 -10.62
CA THR A 75 -13.89 -9.27 -11.96
C THR A 75 -14.00 -7.76 -12.06
N ARG A 76 -14.18 -7.06 -10.93
CA ARG A 76 -14.39 -5.62 -10.85
C ARG A 76 -13.12 -4.85 -11.25
N ALA A 77 -13.30 -3.85 -12.11
CA ALA A 77 -12.23 -2.95 -12.52
C ALA A 77 -12.08 -1.81 -11.49
N CYS A 78 -10.83 -1.37 -11.26
CA CYS A 78 -10.55 -0.10 -10.62
C CYS A 78 -10.29 0.93 -11.71
N ASP A 79 -10.74 2.16 -11.50
CA ASP A 79 -10.31 3.29 -12.33
C ASP A 79 -8.83 3.59 -12.08
N TYR A 80 -8.42 3.49 -10.81
CA TYR A 80 -7.03 3.59 -10.39
C TYR A 80 -6.71 2.57 -9.31
N ALA A 81 -5.48 2.05 -9.31
CA ALA A 81 -5.05 1.15 -8.25
C ALA A 81 -3.55 1.29 -7.96
N THR A 82 -3.19 1.05 -6.70
CA THR A 82 -1.79 0.93 -6.27
C THR A 82 -1.61 -0.29 -5.39
N GLN A 83 -0.60 -1.10 -5.70
CA GLN A 83 -0.17 -2.25 -4.92
C GLN A 83 0.87 -1.81 -3.89
N SER A 84 0.66 -2.17 -2.63
CA SER A 84 1.65 -1.93 -1.57
C SER A 84 1.50 -2.92 -0.42
N GLY A 85 2.25 -2.72 0.65
CA GLY A 85 2.10 -3.54 1.85
C GLY A 85 3.32 -3.51 2.78
N PRO A 86 3.21 -4.19 3.94
CA PRO A 86 2.21 -5.22 4.28
C PRO A 86 0.78 -4.70 4.45
N MET A 87 -0.21 -5.59 4.39
CA MET A 87 -1.53 -5.33 4.98
C MET A 87 -1.37 -4.99 6.46
N LEU A 88 -2.12 -4.00 6.94
CA LEU A 88 -2.15 -3.58 8.34
C LEU A 88 -3.33 -4.24 9.07
N VAL A 89 -4.50 -4.18 8.45
CA VAL A 89 -5.74 -4.79 8.91
C VAL A 89 -6.30 -5.63 7.76
N ILE A 90 -6.71 -6.85 8.06
CA ILE A 90 -7.25 -7.84 7.12
C ILE A 90 -8.58 -8.32 7.71
N ASP A 91 -9.69 -7.94 7.08
CA ASP A 91 -11.04 -8.30 7.51
C ASP A 91 -11.30 -8.04 9.02
N GLY A 92 -10.83 -6.88 9.49
CA GLY A 92 -10.95 -6.44 10.88
C GLY A 92 -9.91 -7.04 11.84
N ALA A 93 -9.06 -7.97 11.41
CA ALA A 93 -7.96 -8.51 12.20
C ALA A 93 -6.64 -7.80 11.90
N LEU A 94 -5.76 -7.68 12.90
CA LEU A 94 -4.40 -7.18 12.66
C LEU A 94 -3.59 -8.22 11.89
N HIS A 95 -2.63 -7.75 11.09
CA HIS A 95 -1.69 -8.63 10.41
C HIS A 95 -0.97 -9.56 11.41
N PRO A 96 -0.99 -10.90 11.20
CA PRO A 96 -0.60 -11.88 12.23
C PRO A 96 0.88 -11.83 12.62
N ARG A 97 1.74 -11.30 11.72
CA ARG A 97 3.18 -11.15 11.98
C ARG A 97 3.54 -9.89 12.79
N PHE A 98 2.58 -9.04 13.16
CA PHE A 98 2.88 -7.83 13.91
C PHE A 98 2.97 -8.13 15.41
N LEU A 99 4.19 -8.05 15.92
CA LEU A 99 4.47 -8.25 17.35
C LEU A 99 4.10 -6.99 18.15
N PRO A 100 3.28 -7.10 19.21
CA PRO A 100 2.94 -5.98 20.08
C PRO A 100 4.17 -5.29 20.71
N ASP A 101 5.20 -6.06 21.01
CA ASP A 101 6.46 -5.66 21.64
C ASP A 101 7.61 -5.44 20.64
N SER A 102 7.30 -5.28 19.34
CA SER A 102 8.32 -5.09 18.31
C SER A 102 9.19 -3.85 18.58
N THR A 103 10.51 -4.06 18.54
CA THR A 103 11.52 -2.98 18.64
C THR A 103 11.75 -2.26 17.31
N SER A 104 11.19 -2.74 16.18
CA SER A 104 11.30 -2.09 14.88
C SER A 104 10.35 -0.89 14.79
N ARG A 105 10.88 0.30 15.05
CA ARG A 105 10.13 1.56 15.07
C ARG A 105 10.59 2.50 13.97
N HIS A 106 9.67 2.93 13.13
CA HIS A 106 9.93 3.86 12.03
C HIS A 106 8.76 4.84 11.87
N MET A 107 8.98 5.93 11.14
CA MET A 107 7.86 6.71 10.61
C MET A 107 7.10 5.82 9.64
N ARG A 108 5.78 5.74 9.80
CA ARG A 108 4.91 4.87 9.01
C ARG A 108 3.84 5.69 8.31
N ASN A 109 3.38 5.17 7.17
CA ASN A 109 2.22 5.67 6.46
C ASN A 109 1.33 4.51 6.02
N GLY A 110 0.08 4.80 5.73
CA GLY A 110 -0.85 3.77 5.30
C GLY A 110 -2.16 4.37 4.83
N VAL A 111 -2.95 3.51 4.21
CA VAL A 111 -4.32 3.80 3.82
C VAL A 111 -5.22 2.68 4.30
N GLY A 112 -6.37 3.05 4.87
CA GLY A 112 -7.47 2.15 5.18
C GLY A 112 -8.77 2.72 4.64
N THR A 113 -9.75 1.86 4.36
CA THR A 113 -11.04 2.27 3.79
C THR A 113 -12.17 1.96 4.73
N SER A 114 -13.21 2.79 4.75
CA SER A 114 -14.45 2.49 5.48
C SER A 114 -15.16 1.26 4.91
N ALA A 115 -15.98 0.59 5.71
CA ALA A 115 -16.65 -0.66 5.30
C ALA A 115 -17.61 -0.49 4.11
N ASP A 116 -18.25 0.67 4.00
CA ASP A 116 -19.12 1.04 2.89
C ASP A 116 -18.37 1.52 1.64
N GLY A 117 -17.04 1.68 1.73
CA GLY A 117 -16.18 2.19 0.66
C GLY A 117 -16.35 3.68 0.34
N SER A 118 -17.03 4.45 1.20
CA SER A 118 -17.24 5.90 0.99
C SER A 118 -16.03 6.75 1.35
N GLN A 119 -15.12 6.24 2.19
CA GLN A 119 -13.98 6.99 2.71
C GLN A 119 -12.67 6.20 2.65
N ALA A 120 -11.58 6.92 2.39
CA ALA A 120 -10.20 6.43 2.58
C ALA A 120 -9.47 7.32 3.59
N PHE A 121 -8.82 6.68 4.56
CA PHE A 121 -8.05 7.32 5.62
C PHE A 121 -6.57 7.19 5.31
N PHE A 122 -5.95 8.28 4.86
CA PHE A 122 -4.50 8.36 4.68
C PHE A 122 -3.85 8.85 5.97
N VAL A 123 -2.95 8.03 6.52
CA VAL A 123 -2.28 8.33 7.79
C VAL A 123 -0.78 8.36 7.60
N ILE A 124 -0.12 9.33 8.23
CA ILE A 124 1.33 9.37 8.39
C ILE A 124 1.64 9.62 9.87
N SER A 125 2.45 8.78 10.49
CA SER A 125 2.88 8.98 11.87
C SER A 125 3.87 10.14 11.97
N LYS A 126 3.73 10.98 13.00
CA LYS A 126 4.69 12.08 13.31
C LYS A 126 5.86 11.62 14.16
N ARG A 127 5.81 10.40 14.69
CA ARG A 127 6.86 9.76 15.50
C ARG A 127 7.04 8.33 15.04
N SER A 128 8.20 7.75 15.37
CA SER A 128 8.49 6.35 15.10
C SER A 128 7.55 5.43 15.90
N VAL A 129 6.85 4.55 15.19
CA VAL A 129 5.90 3.57 15.74
C VAL A 129 6.21 2.17 15.21
N SER A 130 5.83 1.15 15.96
CA SER A 130 5.85 -0.23 15.48
C SER A 130 4.72 -0.46 14.47
N PHE A 131 4.81 -1.54 13.68
CA PHE A 131 3.71 -1.93 12.79
C PHE A 131 2.43 -2.26 13.58
N HIS A 132 2.55 -2.91 14.74
CA HIS A 132 1.42 -3.23 15.60
C HIS A 132 0.70 -1.96 16.08
N GLU A 133 1.44 -1.00 16.66
CA GLU A 133 0.88 0.28 17.11
C GLU A 133 0.18 1.03 15.96
N PHE A 134 0.80 1.02 14.78
CA PHE A 134 0.24 1.69 13.60
C PHE A 134 -1.02 1.00 13.09
N ALA A 135 -1.06 -0.34 13.07
CA ALA A 135 -2.22 -1.10 12.63
C ALA A 135 -3.40 -1.02 13.62
N VAL A 136 -3.12 -0.94 14.93
CA VAL A 136 -4.13 -0.71 15.97
C VAL A 136 -4.89 0.60 15.73
N LEU A 137 -4.23 1.66 15.26
CA LEU A 137 -4.92 2.90 14.89
C LEU A 137 -6.02 2.63 13.84
N PHE A 138 -5.70 1.89 12.78
CA PHE A 138 -6.64 1.57 11.72
C PHE A 138 -7.80 0.71 12.22
N ARG A 139 -7.50 -0.35 12.98
CA ARG A 139 -8.52 -1.29 13.47
C ARG A 139 -9.40 -0.68 14.56
N ASP A 140 -8.80 -0.11 15.60
CA ASP A 140 -9.51 0.21 16.85
C ASP A 140 -10.04 1.64 16.87
N TYR A 141 -9.40 2.58 16.17
CA TYR A 141 -9.78 4.00 16.22
C TYR A 141 -10.43 4.48 14.94
N LEU A 142 -9.93 4.05 13.77
CA LEU A 142 -10.55 4.38 12.48
C LEU A 142 -11.60 3.36 12.05
N GLY A 143 -11.66 2.19 12.70
CA GLY A 143 -12.65 1.15 12.42
C GLY A 143 -12.59 0.59 11.00
N THR A 144 -11.42 0.65 10.35
CA THR A 144 -11.30 0.21 8.95
C THR A 144 -11.23 -1.32 8.90
N PRO A 145 -12.09 -2.01 8.14
CA PRO A 145 -11.99 -3.47 7.97
C PRO A 145 -10.71 -3.89 7.24
N ASN A 146 -10.21 -3.06 6.34
CA ASN A 146 -8.98 -3.35 5.59
C ASN A 146 -8.11 -2.09 5.50
N ALA A 147 -6.82 -2.28 5.70
CA ALA A 147 -5.81 -1.24 5.61
C ALA A 147 -4.46 -1.81 5.16
N LEU A 148 -3.64 -1.01 4.51
CA LEU A 148 -2.30 -1.39 4.06
C LEU A 148 -1.27 -0.28 4.30
N PHE A 149 0.00 -0.68 4.39
CA PHE A 149 1.15 0.21 4.52
C PHE A 149 1.60 0.76 3.15
N LEU A 150 2.00 2.04 3.07
CA LEU A 150 2.31 2.73 1.81
C LEU A 150 3.80 3.12 1.67
N ASP A 151 4.67 2.17 1.34
CA ASP A 151 6.12 2.38 1.10
C ASP A 151 6.98 2.86 2.30
N GLY A 152 8.22 2.38 2.34
CA GLY A 152 9.14 2.43 3.47
C GLY A 152 10.31 3.41 3.37
N LYS A 153 10.36 4.37 2.44
CA LYS A 153 11.42 5.41 2.44
C LYS A 153 10.98 6.84 2.23
N VAL A 154 9.78 7.10 1.70
CA VAL A 154 9.30 8.47 1.48
C VAL A 154 7.82 8.60 1.88
N SER A 155 7.57 9.05 3.11
CA SER A 155 6.23 9.45 3.56
C SER A 155 6.10 10.98 3.48
N ARG A 156 5.82 11.50 2.28
CA ARG A 156 5.64 12.93 2.06
C ARG A 156 4.18 13.26 1.86
N LEU A 157 3.73 14.35 2.49
CA LEU A 157 2.41 14.92 2.29
C LEU A 157 2.53 16.33 1.73
N TYR A 158 1.77 16.59 0.67
CA TYR A 158 1.46 17.93 0.21
C TYR A 158 -0.01 18.20 0.48
N ALA A 159 -0.28 19.01 1.50
CA ALA A 159 -1.62 19.39 1.93
C ALA A 159 -1.62 20.87 2.36
N PRO A 160 -1.77 21.80 1.41
CA PRO A 160 -1.76 23.24 1.67
C PRO A 160 -2.82 23.68 2.67
N SER A 161 -3.99 23.01 2.68
CA SER A 161 -5.10 23.29 3.59
C SER A 161 -4.76 23.10 5.07
N ILE A 162 -3.76 22.27 5.39
CA ILE A 162 -3.24 22.10 6.75
C ILE A 162 -1.82 22.65 6.91
N GLY A 163 -1.37 23.48 5.96
CA GLY A 163 -0.05 24.12 5.99
C GLY A 163 1.13 23.15 5.88
N ARG A 164 0.93 21.94 5.34
CA ARG A 164 1.98 20.92 5.25
C ARG A 164 2.47 20.74 3.82
N SER A 165 3.78 20.89 3.64
CA SER A 165 4.48 20.61 2.39
C SER A 165 5.86 20.02 2.70
N ASP A 166 5.95 18.69 2.73
CA ASP A 166 7.20 18.01 3.06
C ASP A 166 8.19 18.12 1.88
N GLY A 167 9.44 18.55 2.13
CA GLY A 167 10.55 18.61 1.14
C GLY A 167 11.26 17.26 0.94
N GLY A 168 12.04 17.09 -0.14
CA GLY A 168 12.83 15.86 -0.36
C GLY A 168 13.06 15.44 -1.83
N VAL A 169 13.63 14.25 -2.03
CA VAL A 169 13.96 13.63 -3.34
C VAL A 169 12.75 13.43 -4.26
N ARG A 170 12.99 13.16 -5.55
CA ARG A 170 11.94 12.87 -6.55
C ARG A 170 10.95 11.82 -6.02
N LEU A 171 9.66 12.16 -6.07
CA LEU A 171 8.56 11.31 -5.61
C LEU A 171 8.27 10.22 -6.66
N GLY A 172 7.90 9.03 -6.17
CA GLY A 172 7.33 7.96 -6.99
C GLY A 172 5.84 8.21 -7.26
N PRO A 173 5.00 7.16 -7.34
CA PRO A 173 3.56 7.30 -7.50
C PRO A 173 2.96 8.25 -6.45
N MET A 174 2.10 9.17 -6.90
CA MET A 174 1.41 10.13 -6.04
C MET A 174 -0.09 9.87 -6.08
N LEU A 175 -0.72 9.87 -4.90
CA LEU A 175 -2.18 9.93 -4.78
C LEU A 175 -2.55 11.39 -4.48
N GLY A 176 -3.39 11.96 -5.35
CA GLY A 176 -3.92 13.31 -5.19
C GLY A 176 -5.43 13.27 -5.14
N VAL A 177 -6.04 14.04 -4.24
CA VAL A 177 -7.47 14.32 -4.26
C VAL A 177 -7.64 15.64 -5.00
N VAL A 178 -8.40 15.62 -6.08
CA VAL A 178 -8.85 16.83 -6.77
C VAL A 178 -10.31 17.02 -6.36
N VAL A 179 -10.60 18.15 -5.73
CA VAL A 179 -11.96 18.62 -5.48
C VAL A 179 -12.21 19.76 -6.46
N ASP A 180 -13.32 19.69 -7.19
CA ASP A 180 -13.81 20.78 -8.03
C ASP A 180 -14.28 21.97 -7.20
#